data_AF-A0A1A8C3V0-F1
#
_entry.id   AF-A0A1A8C3V0-F1
#
_cell.length_a   1.000
_cell.length_b   1.000
_cell.length_c   1.000
_cell.angle_alpha   90.00
_cell.angle_beta   90.00
_cell.angle_gamma   90.00
#
_symmetry.space_group_name_H-M   'P 1'
#
loop_
_entity.id
_entity.type
_entity.pdbx_description
1 polymer ?
#
loop_
_entity_poly.entity_id
_entity_poly.type
_entity_poly.pdbx_seq_one_letter_code
_entity_poly.pdbx_strand_id
1 'polypeptide(L)' 'LAMAARDYIADRFEAVAKDDDFLELAPPELFAIIGADALNVEKEEVVFEALMRWIRKDKEKRAQSLGEAFDYIRFSLLPE' A
#
# COMPACT_ATOMS: atom_id res chain seq x y z
N LEU A 1 -14.69 10.47 9.67
CA LEU A 1 -14.16 9.18 10.18
C LEU A 1 -13.10 8.58 9.25
N ALA A 2 -13.32 8.52 7.93
CA ALA A 2 -12.37 7.92 6.99
C ALA A 2 -11.02 8.67 6.82
N MET A 3 -10.96 9.99 7.02
CA MET A 3 -9.68 10.73 6.95
C MET A 3 -8.74 10.37 8.11
N ALA A 4 -9.25 10.42 9.35
CA ALA A 4 -8.46 10.08 10.53
C ALA A 4 -7.97 8.62 10.55
N ALA A 5 -8.77 7.69 10.01
CA ALA A 5 -8.36 6.29 9.89
C ALA A 5 -7.20 6.14 8.87
N ARG A 6 -7.27 6.84 7.74
CA ARG A 6 -6.20 6.84 6.74
C ARG A 6 -4.93 7.50 7.25
N ASP A 7 -5.04 8.63 7.94
CA ASP A 7 -3.88 9.31 8.54
C ASP A 7 -3.21 8.42 9.59
N TYR A 8 -3.99 7.70 10.39
CA TYR A 8 -3.46 6.73 11.35
C TYR A 8 -2.74 5.56 10.67
N ILE A 9 -3.33 5.01 9.61
CA ILE A 9 -2.70 3.93 8.83
C ILE A 9 -1.43 4.45 8.13
N ALA A 10 -1.45 5.67 7.60
CA ALA A 10 -0.32 6.28 6.92
C ALA A 10 0.85 6.53 7.90
N ASP A 11 0.58 6.96 9.13
CA ASP A 11 1.60 7.15 10.19
C ASP A 11 2.21 5.82 10.68
N ARG A 12 1.44 4.72 10.61
CA ARG A 12 1.80 3.40 11.11
C ARG A 12 1.91 2.35 10.01
N PHE A 13 2.16 2.79 8.77
CA PHE A 13 1.99 1.93 7.60
C PHE A 13 2.82 0.65 7.69
N GLU A 14 4.08 0.74 8.14
CA GLU A 14 4.95 -0.43 8.25
C GLU A 14 4.46 -1.50 9.23
N ALA A 15 3.71 -1.10 10.26
CA ALA A 15 3.09 -2.03 11.19
C ALA A 15 1.82 -2.63 10.58
N VAL A 16 0.96 -1.78 10.00
CA VAL A 16 -0.31 -2.20 9.39
C VAL A 16 -0.08 -3.08 8.16
N ALA A 17 0.92 -2.79 7.33
CA ALA A 17 1.28 -3.58 6.15
C ALA A 17 1.75 -5.01 6.48
N LYS A 18 2.16 -5.26 7.73
CA LYS A 18 2.54 -6.60 8.19
C LYS A 18 1.34 -7.43 8.65
N ASP A 19 0.25 -6.76 9.07
CA ASP A 19 -0.98 -7.39 9.50
C ASP A 19 -1.74 -8.04 8.34
N ASP A 20 -2.42 -9.15 8.62
CA ASP A 20 -3.21 -9.86 7.60
C ASP A 20 -4.50 -9.11 7.25
N ASP A 21 -5.02 -8.26 8.15
CA ASP A 21 -6.15 -7.35 7.87
C ASP A 21 -5.86 -6.41 6.69
N PHE A 22 -4.60 -6.02 6.49
CA PHE A 22 -4.18 -5.21 5.35
C PHE A 22 -4.39 -5.95 4.01
N LEU A 23 -4.26 -7.28 4.01
CA LEU A 23 -4.45 -8.10 2.80
C LEU A 23 -5.92 -8.20 2.40
N GLU A 24 -6.84 -7.93 3.32
CA GLU A 24 -8.29 -7.96 3.11
C GLU A 24 -8.83 -6.62 2.57
N LEU A 25 -8.00 -5.56 2.53
CA LEU A 25 -8.37 -4.26 1.97
C LEU A 25 -8.78 -4.36 0.50
N ALA A 26 -9.80 -3.57 0.12
CA ALA A 26 -10.20 -3.44 -1.26
C ALA A 26 -9.15 -2.63 -2.06
N PRO A 27 -9.02 -2.84 -3.39
CA PRO A 27 -8.09 -2.09 -4.23
C PRO A 27 -8.15 -0.55 -4.04
N PRO A 28 -9.33 0.11 -4.06
CA PRO A 28 -9.38 1.57 -3.91
C PRO A 28 -8.95 2.05 -2.51
N GLU A 29 -9.12 1.24 -1.47
CA GLU A 29 -8.67 1.57 -0.11
C GLU A 29 -7.16 1.46 -0.02
N LEU A 30 -6.60 0.38 -0.56
CA LEU A 30 -5.15 0.19 -0.64
C LEU A 30 -4.49 1.36 -1.37
N PHE A 31 -5.02 1.75 -2.53
CA PHE A 31 -4.49 2.85 -3.35
C PHE A 31 -4.58 4.20 -2.63
N ALA A 32 -5.66 4.44 -1.89
CA ALA A 32 -5.78 5.64 -1.08
C ALA A 32 -4.79 5.69 0.10
N ILE A 33 -4.27 4.54 0.55
CA ILE A 33 -3.25 4.44 1.61
C ILE A 33 -1.85 4.61 1.00
N ILE A 34 -1.49 3.79 0.01
CA ILE A 34 -0.14 3.82 -0.58
C ILE A 34 0.12 5.09 -1.39
N GLY A 35 -0.93 5.69 -1.94
CA GLY A 35 -0.87 6.98 -2.64
C GLY A 35 -1.03 8.19 -1.72
N ALA A 36 -1.12 8.00 -0.40
CA ALA A 36 -1.28 9.12 0.52
C ALA A 36 0.02 9.94 0.61
N ASP A 37 -0.07 11.26 0.43
CA ASP A 37 1.10 12.14 0.61
C ASP A 37 1.66 12.12 2.04
N ALA A 38 0.81 11.80 3.02
CA ALA A 38 1.18 11.68 4.43
C ALA A 38 1.71 10.28 4.81
N LEU A 39 1.94 9.40 3.83
CA LEU A 39 2.48 8.07 4.08
C LEU A 39 3.86 8.16 4.72
N ASN A 40 3.96 7.73 5.98
CA ASN A 40 5.18 7.78 6.77
C ASN A 40 5.86 6.41 6.72
N VAL A 41 6.78 6.25 5.77
CA VAL A 41 7.57 5.03 5.58
C VAL A 41 9.05 5.39 5.49
N GLU A 42 9.90 4.60 6.13
CA GLU A 42 11.35 4.79 6.05
C GLU A 42 11.89 4.54 4.63
N LYS A 43 11.27 3.59 3.91
CA LYS A 43 11.65 3.19 2.56
C LYS A 43 10.44 2.84 1.72
N GLU A 44 10.46 3.27 0.46
CA GLU A 44 9.40 2.93 -0.50
C GLU A 44 9.38 1.43 -0.83
N GLU A 45 10.48 0.73 -0.56
CA GLU A 45 10.58 -0.73 -0.64
C GLU A 45 9.49 -1.41 0.20
N VAL A 46 9.16 -0.88 1.39
CA VAL A 46 8.14 -1.47 2.26
C VAL A 46 6.75 -1.38 1.62
N VAL A 47 6.45 -0.28 0.93
CA VAL A 47 5.18 -0.10 0.19
C VAL A 47 5.09 -1.09 -0.96
N PHE A 48 6.18 -1.27 -1.69
CA PHE A 48 6.27 -2.25 -2.76
C PHE A 48 6.09 -3.68 -2.25
N GLU A 49 6.78 -4.08 -1.18
CA GLU A 49 6.63 -5.39 -0.58
C GLU A 49 5.20 -5.65 -0.09
N ALA A 50 4.57 -4.65 0.54
CA ALA A 50 3.20 -4.71 1.01
C ALA A 50 2.21 -4.90 -0.15
N LEU A 51 2.36 -4.13 -1.23
CA LEU A 51 1.57 -4.28 -2.46
C LEU A 51 1.74 -5.68 -3.05
N MET A 52 2.97 -6.16 -3.16
CA MET A 52 3.24 -7.49 -3.70
C MET A 52 2.63 -8.60 -2.84
N ARG A 53 2.64 -8.46 -1.52
CA ARG A 53 1.98 -9.39 -0.59
C ARG A 53 0.46 -9.36 -0.79
N TRP A 54 -0.13 -8.16 -0.92
CA TRP A 54 -1.56 -7.98 -1.19
C TRP A 54 -1.97 -8.60 -2.53
N ILE A 55 -1.17 -8.45 -3.59
CA ILE A 55 -1.45 -9.07 -4.89
C ILE A 55 -1.33 -10.59 -4.83
N ARG A 56 -0.34 -11.13 -4.11
CA ARG A 56 -0.15 -12.59 -3.97
C ARG A 56 -1.35 -13.29 -3.34
N LYS A 57 -2.12 -12.60 -2.48
CA LYS A 57 -3.34 -13.13 -1.87
C LYS A 57 -4.42 -13.47 -2.91
N ASP A 58 -4.56 -12.66 -3.97
CA ASP A 58 -5.64 -12.79 -4.95
C ASP A 58 -5.14 -12.43 -6.36
N LYS A 59 -4.09 -13.16 -6.79
CA LYS A 59 -3.27 -12.81 -7.96
C LYS A 59 -4.08 -12.63 -9.25
N GLU A 60 -5.09 -13.46 -9.49
CA GLU A 60 -5.87 -13.42 -10.73
C GLU A 60 -6.71 -12.14 -10.86
N LYS A 61 -7.30 -11.69 -9.75
CA LYS A 61 -8.10 -10.46 -9.71
C LYS A 61 -7.23 -9.21 -9.57
N ARG A 62 -6.23 -9.28 -8.69
CA ARG A 62 -5.42 -8.12 -8.29
C ARG A 62 -4.27 -7.81 -9.25
N ALA A 63 -3.81 -8.79 -10.06
CA ALA A 63 -2.80 -8.53 -11.09
C ALA A 63 -3.29 -7.53 -12.15
N GLN A 64 -4.60 -7.45 -12.39
CA GLN A 64 -5.17 -6.46 -13.32
C GLN A 64 -5.04 -5.03 -12.78
N SER A 65 -5.07 -4.87 -11.45
CA SER A 65 -4.91 -3.57 -10.78
C SER A 65 -3.45 -3.23 -10.45
N LEU A 66 -2.49 -4.12 -10.76
CA LEU A 66 -1.06 -3.91 -10.50
C LEU A 66 -0.53 -2.67 -11.23
N GLY A 67 -0.94 -2.48 -12.49
CA GLY A 67 -0.51 -1.33 -13.29
C GLY A 67 -0.93 -0.01 -12.63
N GLU A 68 -2.18 0.08 -12.21
CA GLU A 68 -2.71 1.26 -11.49
C GLU A 68 -2.05 1.43 -10.11
N ALA A 69 -1.79 0.33 -9.40
CA ALA A 69 -1.12 0.36 -8.11
C ALA A 69 0.30 0.94 -8.20
N PHE A 70 1.00 0.69 -9.31
CA PHE A 70 2.35 1.22 -9.54
C PHE A 70 2.40 2.72 -9.77
N ASP A 71 1.34 3.34 -10.31
CA ASP A 71 1.26 4.81 -10.41
C ASP A 71 1.27 5.50 -9.03
N TYR A 72 0.92 4.78 -7.96
CA TYR A 72 0.96 5.29 -6.59
C TYR A 72 2.28 5.03 -5.86
N ILE A 73 3.19 4.21 -6.42
CA ILE A 73 4.50 3.92 -5.82
C ILE A 73 5.54 4.88 -6.39
N ARG A 74 6.30 5.57 -5.54
CA ARG A 74 7.36 6.48 -5.97
C ARG A 74 8.64 5.70 -6.20
N PHE A 75 8.72 5.02 -7.35
CA PHE A 75 9.91 4.24 -7.74
C PHE A 75 11.21 5.06 -7.72
N SER A 76 11.15 6.38 -7.86
CA SER A 76 12.30 7.28 -7.74
C SER A 76 12.93 7.33 -6.33
N LEU A 77 12.23 6.83 -5.32
CA LEU A 77 12.67 6.76 -3.93
C LEU A 77 13.11 5.34 -3.50
N LEU A 78 13.10 4.38 -4.43
CA LEU A 78 13.68 3.07 -4.17
C LEU A 78 15.21 3.17 -4.20
N PRO A 79 15.91 2.48 -3.27
CA PRO A 79 17.36 2.42 -3.32
C PRO A 79 17.83 1.78 -4.65
N GLU A 80 18.87 2.36 -5.25
CA GLU A 80 19.57 1.83 -6.44
C GLU A 80 20.08 0.39 -6.24
#